data_AF-A0A5E4IFD4-F1
#
_entry.id   AF-A0A5E4IFD4-F1
#
_cell.length_a   1.000
_cell.length_b   1.000
_cell.length_c   1.000
_cell.angle_alpha   90.00
_cell.angle_beta   90.00
_cell.angle_gamma   90.00
#
_symmetry.space_group_name_H-M   'P 1'
#
loop_
_entity.id
_entity.type
_entity.pdbx_description
1 polymer ?
#
loop_
_entity_poly.entity_id
_entity_poly.type
_entity_poly.pdbx_seq_one_letter_code
_entity_poly.pdbx_strand_id
1 'polypeptide(L)' 'MKLFPIAEIFLIQSKAEPTLWQIVSVWYSWADLSEAQSKGSLPGEMMFVLVGAKPITSTFDVIAHAQKSLEDQG' A
#
# COMPACT_ATOMS: atom_id res chain seq x y z
N MET A 1 21.14 6.02 0.32
CA MET A 1 20.56 4.81 0.97
C MET A 1 19.09 5.09 1.19
N LYS A 2 18.18 4.45 0.44
CA LYS A 2 16.73 4.58 0.69
C LYS A 2 16.43 3.86 2.01
N LEU A 3 15.87 4.57 2.97
CA LEU A 3 15.56 4.03 4.30
C LEU A 3 14.33 3.10 4.28
N PHE A 4 13.42 3.28 3.31
CA PHE A 4 12.24 2.45 3.13
C PHE A 4 11.92 2.24 1.64
N PRO A 5 11.56 1.02 1.21
CA PRO A 5 11.23 0.70 -0.19
C PRO A 5 9.85 1.22 -0.63
N ILE A 6 9.04 1.70 0.32
CA ILE A 6 7.69 2.21 0.12
C ILE A 6 7.73 3.74 0.08
N ALA A 7 7.05 4.32 -0.91
CA ALA A 7 6.84 5.76 -1.00
C ALA A 7 5.71 6.21 -0.07
N GLU A 8 4.55 5.53 -0.14
CA GLU A 8 3.35 5.89 0.61
C GLU A 8 2.56 4.64 1.03
N ILE A 9 1.83 4.72 2.14
CA ILE A 9 0.92 3.66 2.59
C ILE A 9 -0.36 4.27 3.15
N PHE A 10 -1.49 3.68 2.78
CA PHE A 10 -2.82 4.11 3.17
C PHE A 10 -3.62 2.94 3.74
N LEU A 11 -4.38 3.21 4.79
CA LEU A 11 -5.44 2.33 5.26
C LEU A 11 -6.78 2.96 4.89
N ILE A 12 -7.54 2.28 4.06
CA ILE A 12 -8.80 2.78 3.50
C ILE A 12 -9.93 1.87 3.98
N GLN A 13 -11.00 2.48 4.49
CA GLN A 13 -12.26 1.78 4.75
C GLN A 13 -13.27 2.17 3.68
N SER A 14 -13.98 1.19 3.13
CA SER A 14 -15.05 1.47 2.18
C SER A 14 -16.22 2.16 2.88
N LYS A 15 -16.68 3.27 2.30
CA LYS A 15 -17.88 3.97 2.79
C LYS A 15 -19.16 3.18 2.49
N ALA A 16 -19.19 2.47 1.37
CA ALA A 16 -20.34 1.65 0.97
C ALA A 16 -20.40 0.32 1.72
N GLU A 17 -19.24 -0.20 2.15
CA GLU A 17 -19.11 -1.46 2.86
C GLU A 17 -18.14 -1.31 4.05
N PRO A 18 -18.62 -0.89 5.24
CA PRO A 18 -17.74 -0.57 6.37
C PRO A 18 -16.90 -1.74 6.91
N THR A 19 -17.25 -2.98 6.57
CA THR A 19 -16.47 -4.17 6.91
C THR A 19 -15.30 -4.39 5.96
N LEU A 20 -15.28 -3.73 4.81
CA LEU A 20 -14.20 -3.83 3.84
C LEU A 20 -13.10 -2.80 4.16
N TRP A 21 -11.93 -3.34 4.48
CA TRP A 21 -10.71 -2.60 4.76
C TRP A 21 -9.66 -2.95 3.71
N GLN A 22 -8.91 -1.94 3.26
CA GLN A 22 -7.90 -2.07 2.22
C GLN A 22 -6.63 -1.37 2.67
N ILE A 23 -5.49 -2.02 2.42
CA ILE A 23 -4.18 -1.39 2.54
C ILE A 23 -3.68 -1.13 1.13
N VAL A 24 -3.39 0.13 0.82
CA VAL A 24 -2.81 0.54 -0.46
C VAL A 24 -1.41 1.02 -0.19
N SER A 25 -0.42 0.40 -0.83
CA SER A 25 0.99 0.79 -0.72
C SER A 25 1.53 1.18 -2.08
N VAL A 26 2.21 2.32 -2.14
CA VAL A 26 2.89 2.83 -3.33
C VAL A 26 4.38 2.54 -3.17
N TRP A 27 4.96 1.85 -4.13
CA TRP A 27 6.36 1.43 -4.11
C TRP A 27 7.16 2.26 -5.11
N TYR A 28 8.43 2.54 -4.78
CA TYR A 28 9.28 3.30 -5.70
C TYR A 28 9.61 2.53 -6.99
N SER A 29 9.58 1.21 -6.94
CA SER A 29 9.84 0.36 -8.10
C SER A 29 9.21 -1.02 -7.95
N TRP A 30 9.07 -1.70 -9.09
CA TRP A 30 8.71 -3.11 -9.13
C TRP A 30 9.72 -4.02 -8.42
N ALA A 31 11.01 -3.69 -8.48
CA ALA A 31 12.05 -4.46 -7.81
C ALA A 31 11.86 -4.44 -6.29
N ASP A 32 11.55 -3.26 -5.73
CA ASP A 32 11.29 -3.07 -4.31
C ASP A 32 10.07 -3.89 -3.85
N LEU A 33 8.98 -3.87 -4.63
CA LEU A 33 7.79 -4.68 -4.36
C LEU A 33 8.06 -6.19 -4.48
N SER A 34 8.74 -6.62 -5.53
CA SER A 34 9.04 -8.03 -5.77
C SER A 34 9.94 -8.61 -4.67
N GLU A 35 10.91 -7.83 -4.17
CA GLU A 35 11.74 -8.23 -3.05
C GLU A 35 10.90 -8.44 -1.79
N ALA A 36 10.00 -7.50 -1.47
CA ALA A 36 9.11 -7.61 -0.32
C ALA A 36 8.17 -8.82 -0.41
N GLN A 37 7.62 -9.11 -1.59
CA GLN A 37 6.79 -10.29 -1.85
C GLN A 37 7.57 -11.59 -1.64
N SER A 38 8.80 -11.67 -2.14
CA SER A 38 9.65 -12.87 -1.96
C SER A 38 9.97 -13.18 -0.49
N LYS A 39 9.96 -12.15 0.36
CA LYS A 39 10.19 -12.24 1.79
C LYS A 39 8.91 -12.50 2.61
N GLY A 40 7.75 -12.57 1.95
CA GLY A 40 6.44 -12.67 2.61
C GLY A 40 6.11 -11.44 3.46
N SER A 41 6.67 -10.28 3.11
CA SER A 41 6.61 -9.05 3.89
C SER A 41 5.84 -7.97 3.16
N LEU A 42 4.62 -8.30 2.71
CA LEU A 42 3.69 -7.27 2.28
C LEU A 42 3.12 -6.54 3.50
N PRO A 43 3.07 -5.19 3.48
CA PRO A 43 2.51 -4.44 4.59
C PRO A 43 1.09 -4.87 4.94
N GLY A 44 0.89 -5.24 6.21
CA GLY A 44 -0.43 -5.42 6.82
C GLY A 44 -1.20 -6.68 6.42
N GLU A 45 -0.67 -7.56 5.56
CA GLU A 45 -1.27 -8.88 5.29
C GLU A 45 -1.48 -9.68 6.58
N MET A 46 -0.47 -9.67 7.47
CA MET A 46 -0.54 -10.35 8.76
C MET A 46 -1.63 -9.77 9.68
N MET A 47 -1.94 -8.47 9.59
CA MET A 47 -3.01 -7.88 10.42
C MET A 47 -4.39 -8.43 10.01
N PHE A 48 -4.62 -8.66 8.72
CA PHE A 48 -5.85 -9.28 8.23
C PHE A 48 -5.95 -10.75 8.62
N VAL A 49 -4.84 -11.50 8.49
CA VAL A 49 -4.81 -12.92 8.87
C VAL A 49 -5.09 -13.11 10.36
N LEU A 50 -4.56 -12.24 11.23
CA LEU A 50 -4.78 -12.30 12.68
C LEU A 50 -6.26 -12.14 13.09
N VAL A 51 -7.06 -11.46 12.27
CA VAL A 51 -8.51 -11.32 12.50
C VAL A 51 -9.35 -12.33 11.71
N GLY A 52 -8.71 -13.36 11.15
CA GLY A 52 -9.37 -14.42 10.38
C GLY A 52 -9.79 -14.02 8.97
N ALA A 53 -9.37 -12.84 8.50
CA ALA A 53 -9.62 -12.43 7.12
C ALA A 53 -8.61 -13.07 6.16
N LYS A 54 -9.07 -13.41 4.95
CA LYS A 54 -8.21 -13.88 3.86
C LYS A 54 -8.07 -12.74 2.84
N PRO A 55 -7.01 -11.92 2.91
CA PRO A 55 -6.86 -10.79 2.02
C PRO A 55 -6.63 -11.26 0.57
N ILE A 56 -7.13 -10.46 -0.37
CA ILE A 56 -6.85 -10.60 -1.79
C ILE A 56 -5.88 -9.49 -2.16
N THR A 57 -4.77 -9.83 -2.79
CA THR A 57 -3.76 -8.87 -3.23
C THR A 57 -3.93 -8.59 -4.72
N SER A 58 -3.80 -7.33 -5.10
CA SER A 58 -3.77 -6.89 -6.49
C SER A 58 -2.66 -5.87 -6.69
N THR A 59 -1.97 -5.95 -7.82
CA THR A 59 -0.84 -5.08 -8.15
C THR A 59 -1.11 -4.32 -9.44
N PHE A 60 -0.75 -3.05 -9.48
CA PHE A 60 -1.03 -2.15 -10.60
C PHE A 60 0.19 -1.27 -10.89
N ASP A 61 0.38 -0.91 -12.16
CA ASP A 61 1.33 0.11 -12.57
C ASP A 61 0.76 1.51 -12.28
N VAL A 62 1.57 2.36 -11.66
CA VAL A 62 1.22 3.78 -11.42
C VAL A 62 1.65 4.60 -12.62
N ILE A 63 0.69 4.96 -13.48
CA ILE A 63 0.96 5.71 -14.73
C ILE A 63 1.14 7.22 -14.46
N ALA A 64 0.49 7.74 -13.41
CA ALA A 64 0.64 9.12 -12.97
C ALA A 64 0.59 9.19 -11.44
N HIS A 65 1.56 9.87 -10.84
CA HIS A 65 1.63 10.08 -9.40
C HIS A 65 1.66 11.58 -9.12
N ALA A 66 0.53 12.15 -8.72
CA ALA A 66 0.45 13.57 -8.38
C ALA A 66 1.07 13.80 -7.00
N GLN A 67 2.30 14.33 -6.95
CA GLN A 67 2.83 14.85 -5.71
C GLN A 67 2.12 16.15 -5.39
N LYS A 68 1.43 16.19 -4.25
CA LYS A 68 0.87 17.44 -3.74
C LYS A 68 2.04 18.38 -3.41
N SER A 69 2.22 19.45 -4.19
CA SER A 69 3.08 20.55 -3.77
C SER A 69 2.46 21.19 -2.54
N LEU A 70 3.24 21.35 -1.48
CA LEU A 70 2.79 21.99 -0.23
C LEU A 70 2.72 23.53 -0.36
N GLU A 71 2.92 24.08 -1.55
CA GLU A 71 2.99 25.53 -1.80
C GLU A 71 1.62 26.21 -1.92
N ASP A 72 0.52 25.47 -2.08
CA ASP A 72 -0.83 26.03 -2.26
C ASP A 72 -1.62 26.19 -0.94
N GLN A 73 -0.96 26.42 0.19
CA GLN A 73 -1.61 26.77 1.46
C GLN A 73 -1.30 28.19 1.96
N GLY A 74 -1.29 29.16 1.03
CA GLY A 74 -1.26 30.60 1.32
C GLY A 74 -2.65 31.21 1.38
#